data_AF-A0A932YFQ4-F1
#
_entry.id   AF-A0A932YFQ4-F1
#
_cell.length_a   1.000
_cell.length_b   1.000
_cell.length_c   1.000
_cell.angle_alpha   90.00
_cell.angle_beta   90.00
_cell.angle_gamma   90.00
#
_symmetry.space_group_name_H-M   'P 1'
#
loop_
_entity.id
_entity.type
_entity.pdbx_description
1 polymer ?
#
loop_
_entity_poly.entity_id
_entity_poly.type
_entity_poly.pdbx_seq_one_letter_code
_entity_poly.pdbx_strand_id
1 'polypeptide(L)'
;MQPLQPDPGSPKKKQPTYTNNSILESLRDLGGGVGKSVAKDVVGRVASDALSSLFGQPTGGDLKPPQPTVEAYPEQQPFRPAIRRPEVYQPMIAVHREEVGIKEKLEAVRMELKTLAVSIKKFNSQVERAIEDIPSHPGVYHLNFLDRLRGIIMALRRSIEDSGSWLALWTSRKKKQKYWGMYKKHGTSFGLSSERNVSTQAG
;
A
#
# COMPACT_ATOMS: atom_id res chain seq x y z
N MET A 1 -23.13 -1.41 -72.25
CA MET A 1 -21.90 -1.54 -71.45
C MET A 1 -22.08 -0.66 -70.20
N GLN A 2 -22.63 -1.21 -69.13
CA GLN A 2 -22.78 -0.53 -67.83
C GLN A 2 -21.49 -0.64 -67.02
N PRO A 3 -21.13 0.35 -66.19
CA PRO A 3 -20.03 0.22 -65.25
C PRO A 3 -20.45 -0.64 -64.04
N LEU A 4 -19.63 -1.63 -63.69
CA LEU A 4 -19.76 -2.39 -62.45
C LEU A 4 -19.55 -1.48 -61.24
N GLN A 5 -20.50 -1.52 -60.31
CA GLN A 5 -20.45 -0.88 -59.00
C GLN A 5 -19.43 -1.59 -58.10
N PRO A 6 -18.79 -0.89 -57.15
CA PRO A 6 -17.94 -1.53 -56.14
C PRO A 6 -18.80 -2.17 -55.03
N ASP A 7 -18.40 -3.36 -54.60
CA ASP A 7 -18.96 -4.13 -53.47
C ASP A 7 -19.06 -3.29 -52.17
N PRO A 8 -20.12 -3.45 -51.37
CA PRO A 8 -20.28 -2.71 -50.12
C PRO A 8 -19.33 -3.23 -49.04
N GLY A 9 -18.45 -2.34 -48.60
CA GLY A 9 -17.45 -2.57 -47.55
C GLY A 9 -18.04 -3.11 -46.24
N SER A 10 -17.32 -4.07 -45.67
CA SER A 10 -17.57 -4.67 -44.36
C SER A 10 -17.62 -3.63 -43.24
N PRO A 11 -18.50 -3.76 -42.23
CA PRO A 11 -18.64 -2.75 -41.18
C PRO A 11 -17.42 -2.77 -40.22
N LYS A 12 -16.66 -1.66 -40.19
CA LYS A 12 -15.63 -1.41 -39.17
C LYS A 12 -16.31 -1.24 -37.80
N LYS A 13 -16.12 -2.21 -36.89
CA LYS A 13 -16.50 -2.08 -35.47
C LYS A 13 -15.71 -0.92 -34.84
N LYS A 14 -16.42 0.12 -34.40
CA LYS A 14 -15.88 1.21 -33.59
C LYS A 14 -15.55 0.67 -32.18
N GLN A 15 -14.32 0.88 -31.71
CA GLN A 15 -13.95 0.58 -30.32
C GLN A 15 -14.62 1.59 -29.38
N PRO A 16 -15.10 1.18 -28.19
CA PRO A 16 -15.71 2.10 -27.22
C PRO A 16 -14.63 2.99 -26.58
N THR A 17 -14.71 4.29 -26.81
CA THR A 17 -13.91 5.29 -26.09
C THR A 17 -14.42 5.38 -24.65
N TYR A 18 -13.66 4.84 -23.70
CA TYR A 18 -13.87 5.09 -22.28
C TYR A 18 -13.35 6.49 -21.93
N THR A 19 -14.27 7.45 -21.76
CA THR A 19 -13.97 8.74 -21.16
C THR A 19 -13.92 8.59 -19.63
N ASN A 20 -12.78 8.93 -19.04
CA ASN A 20 -12.50 8.79 -17.61
C ASN A 20 -13.07 9.97 -16.80
N ASN A 21 -14.40 10.11 -16.74
CA ASN A 21 -15.04 11.15 -15.91
C ASN A 21 -15.57 10.65 -14.54
N SER A 22 -15.53 9.33 -14.28
CA SER A 22 -16.12 8.72 -13.08
C SER A 22 -15.44 9.06 -11.75
N ILE A 23 -14.15 9.42 -11.76
CA ILE A 23 -13.37 9.67 -10.53
C ILE A 23 -13.61 11.08 -9.97
N LEU A 24 -13.90 12.05 -10.84
CA LEU A 24 -14.11 13.44 -10.42
C LEU A 24 -15.54 13.67 -9.91
N GLU A 25 -16.49 12.92 -10.45
CA GLU A 25 -17.90 12.95 -10.03
C GLU A 25 -18.09 12.32 -8.65
N SER A 26 -17.38 11.22 -8.37
CA SER A 26 -17.35 10.58 -7.05
C SER A 26 -16.62 11.41 -5.97
N LEU A 27 -15.74 12.33 -6.36
CA LEU A 27 -15.07 13.25 -5.44
C LEU A 27 -15.96 14.45 -5.07
N ARG A 28 -16.87 14.86 -5.96
CA ARG A 28 -17.82 15.95 -5.71
C ARG A 28 -18.91 15.56 -4.72
N ASP A 29 -19.29 14.29 -4.68
CA ASP A 29 -20.38 13.77 -3.84
C ASP A 29 -19.96 13.47 -2.39
N LEU A 30 -18.65 13.33 -2.12
CA LEU A 30 -18.10 12.97 -0.81
C LEU A 30 -17.79 14.17 0.11
N GLY A 31 -17.95 15.40 -0.37
CA GLY A 31 -17.68 16.63 0.40
C GLY A 31 -18.78 17.06 1.38
N GLY A 32 -19.89 16.33 1.45
CA GLY A 32 -21.14 16.79 2.07
C GLY A 32 -21.40 16.42 3.54
N GLY A 33 -20.66 15.50 4.17
CA GLY A 33 -20.96 15.19 5.57
C GLY A 33 -20.08 14.11 6.20
N VAL A 34 -19.51 14.44 7.37
CA VAL A 34 -19.32 13.65 8.61
C VAL A 34 -18.22 14.37 9.40
N GLY A 35 -18.56 15.28 10.31
CA GLY A 35 -17.57 16.23 10.86
C GLY A 35 -17.48 16.39 12.38
N LYS A 36 -18.32 15.78 13.24
CA LYS A 36 -18.40 16.24 14.65
C LYS A 36 -18.45 15.23 15.80
N SER A 37 -18.39 13.90 15.58
CA SER A 37 -18.64 12.95 16.70
C SER A 37 -17.52 11.97 17.07
N VAL A 38 -16.40 11.90 16.35
CA VAL A 38 -15.40 10.82 16.56
C VAL A 38 -14.26 11.18 17.52
N ALA A 39 -14.00 12.47 17.77
CA ALA A 39 -12.78 12.89 18.47
C ALA A 39 -12.77 12.67 19.99
N LYS A 40 -13.93 12.54 20.66
CA LYS A 40 -14.00 12.64 22.14
C LYS A 40 -13.96 11.30 22.88
N ASP A 41 -14.31 10.18 22.24
CA ASP A 41 -14.50 8.89 22.94
C ASP A 41 -13.27 7.95 22.91
N VAL A 42 -12.26 8.23 22.08
CA VAL A 42 -11.18 7.26 21.81
C VAL A 42 -9.93 7.48 22.66
N VAL A 43 -9.68 8.71 23.14
CA VAL A 43 -8.41 9.06 23.80
C VAL A 43 -8.35 8.60 25.26
N GLY A 44 -9.50 8.52 25.95
CA GLY A 44 -9.52 8.25 27.40
C GLY A 44 -9.40 6.78 27.83
N ARG A 45 -9.69 5.81 26.94
CA ARG A 45 -9.82 4.38 27.34
C ARG A 45 -8.67 3.46 26.90
N VAL A 46 -7.87 3.84 25.91
CA VAL A 46 -6.87 2.92 25.31
C VAL A 46 -5.52 2.93 26.02
N ALA A 47 -5.18 3.98 26.77
CA ALA A 47 -3.86 4.14 27.38
C ALA A 47 -3.64 3.35 28.69
N SER A 48 -4.69 3.10 29.47
CA SER A 48 -4.55 2.51 30.82
C SER A 48 -4.40 0.98 30.79
N ASP A 49 -5.11 0.31 29.89
CA ASP A 49 -5.12 -1.17 29.81
C ASP A 49 -3.83 -1.72 29.20
N ALA A 50 -3.18 -0.95 28.31
CA ALA A 50 -1.94 -1.36 27.66
C ALA A 50 -0.71 -1.27 28.56
N LEU A 51 -0.65 -0.30 29.49
CA LEU A 51 0.49 -0.17 30.41
C LEU A 51 0.43 -1.15 31.59
N SER A 52 -0.77 -1.54 32.00
CA SER A 52 -0.99 -2.51 33.08
C SER A 52 -0.50 -3.92 32.73
N SER A 53 -0.52 -4.28 31.43
CA SER A 53 0.01 -5.56 30.94
C SER A 53 1.54 -5.56 30.78
N LEU A 54 2.16 -4.39 30.66
CA LEU A 54 3.60 -4.26 30.48
C LEU A 54 4.37 -4.22 31.81
N PHE A 55 3.76 -3.70 32.89
CA PHE A 55 4.45 -3.43 34.16
C PHE A 55 4.18 -4.42 35.31
N GLY A 56 3.41 -5.48 35.10
CA GLY A 56 3.34 -6.64 36.00
C GLY A 56 2.92 -6.31 37.44
N GLN A 57 1.65 -6.55 37.77
CA GLN A 57 1.15 -6.44 39.13
C GLN A 57 1.77 -7.54 40.03
N PRO A 58 2.30 -7.25 41.23
CA PRO A 58 2.90 -8.25 42.10
C PRO A 58 1.80 -8.99 42.85
N THR A 59 1.43 -10.18 42.36
CA THR A 59 0.58 -11.11 43.10
C THR A 59 1.44 -12.30 43.52
N GLY A 60 1.71 -12.39 44.83
CA GLY A 60 2.55 -13.42 45.44
C GLY A 60 1.86 -14.79 45.58
N GLY A 61 2.71 -15.83 45.69
CA GLY A 61 2.41 -17.22 46.09
C GLY A 61 1.81 -18.08 44.97
N ASP A 62 2.35 -19.21 44.52
CA ASP A 62 3.48 -20.04 44.94
C ASP A 62 4.12 -20.65 43.69
N LEU A 63 5.44 -20.52 43.55
CA LEU A 63 6.24 -21.23 42.55
C LEU A 63 6.55 -22.63 43.07
N LYS A 64 6.00 -23.68 42.44
CA LYS A 64 6.42 -25.05 42.69
C LYS A 64 7.42 -25.49 41.60
N PRO A 65 8.69 -25.80 41.94
CA PRO A 65 9.70 -26.17 40.94
C PRO A 65 9.48 -27.61 40.44
N PRO A 66 9.86 -27.93 39.19
CA PRO A 66 9.82 -29.32 38.70
C PRO A 66 11.00 -30.10 39.29
N GLN A 67 10.73 -31.12 40.11
CA GLN A 67 11.74 -32.12 40.46
C GLN A 67 11.68 -33.29 39.46
N PRO A 68 12.83 -33.81 38.98
CA PRO A 68 12.90 -35.02 38.18
C PRO A 68 13.32 -36.22 39.04
N THR A 69 12.54 -37.31 39.04
CA THR A 69 13.01 -38.65 39.43
C THR A 69 12.18 -39.73 38.74
N VAL A 70 12.82 -40.89 38.62
CA VAL A 70 12.71 -41.90 37.55
C VAL A 70 11.84 -43.10 37.96
N GLU A 71 11.34 -43.80 36.94
CA GLU A 71 11.02 -45.25 36.88
C GLU A 71 9.80 -45.85 37.61
N ALA A 72 8.81 -46.31 36.82
CA ALA A 72 8.10 -47.58 37.00
C ALA A 72 7.42 -48.04 35.68
N TYR A 73 7.58 -49.32 35.33
CA TYR A 73 7.11 -50.02 34.12
C TYR A 73 5.57 -50.26 34.07
N PRO A 74 4.97 -50.72 32.95
CA PRO A 74 3.73 -50.17 32.40
C PRO A 74 2.46 -50.84 32.93
N GLU A 75 1.51 -50.04 33.39
CA GLU A 75 0.13 -50.46 33.60
C GLU A 75 -0.68 -50.21 32.32
N GLN A 76 -1.21 -51.28 31.73
CA GLN A 76 -2.02 -51.24 30.52
C GLN A 76 -3.33 -50.48 30.80
N GLN A 77 -3.40 -49.22 30.38
CA GLN A 77 -4.64 -48.45 30.42
C GLN A 77 -5.51 -48.78 29.19
N PRO A 78 -6.83 -49.00 29.35
CA PRO A 78 -7.72 -49.15 28.21
C PRO A 78 -7.72 -47.85 27.41
N PHE A 79 -7.62 -47.98 26.08
CA PHE A 79 -7.60 -46.89 25.11
C PHE A 79 -8.87 -46.02 25.28
N ARG A 80 -8.76 -44.92 26.04
CA ARG A 80 -9.80 -43.89 26.07
C ARG A 80 -9.64 -43.09 24.78
N PRO A 81 -10.67 -42.98 23.91
CA PRO A 81 -10.58 -42.11 22.75
C PRO A 81 -10.26 -40.70 23.27
N ALA A 82 -9.13 -40.16 22.83
CA ALA A 82 -8.73 -38.81 23.16
C ALA A 82 -9.91 -37.89 22.83
N ILE A 83 -10.45 -37.22 23.86
CA ILE A 83 -11.42 -36.15 23.68
C ILE A 83 -10.76 -35.18 22.70
N ARG A 84 -11.34 -35.09 21.49
CA ARG A 84 -10.87 -34.16 20.46
C ARG A 84 -10.85 -32.79 21.11
N ARG A 85 -9.66 -32.19 21.22
CA ARG A 85 -9.52 -30.80 21.65
C ARG A 85 -10.54 -29.98 20.84
N PRO A 86 -11.47 -29.23 21.46
CA PRO A 86 -12.26 -28.29 20.71
C PRO A 86 -11.27 -27.32 20.06
N GLU A 87 -11.27 -27.24 18.73
CA GLU A 87 -10.55 -26.20 18.01
C GLU A 87 -10.91 -24.87 18.67
N VAL A 88 -9.89 -24.15 19.12
CA VAL A 88 -10.06 -22.80 19.65
C VAL A 88 -10.55 -21.95 18.49
N TYR A 89 -11.87 -21.77 18.41
CA TYR A 89 -12.52 -20.86 17.48
C TYR A 89 -12.09 -19.45 17.87
N GLN A 90 -10.98 -18.97 17.29
CA GLN A 90 -10.57 -17.59 17.47
C GLN A 90 -11.71 -16.70 16.96
N PRO A 91 -12.23 -15.76 17.76
CA PRO A 91 -13.40 -15.00 17.38
C PRO A 91 -13.05 -14.10 16.20
N MET A 92 -13.67 -14.39 15.06
CA MET A 92 -13.62 -13.63 13.81
C MET A 92 -13.72 -12.10 14.02
N ILE A 93 -14.36 -11.66 15.10
CA ILE A 93 -14.53 -10.27 15.54
C ILE A 93 -13.19 -9.57 15.85
N ALA A 94 -12.21 -10.24 16.46
CA ALA A 94 -10.91 -9.63 16.78
C ALA A 94 -10.12 -9.29 15.51
N VAL A 95 -10.09 -10.23 14.55
CA VAL A 95 -9.44 -10.06 13.24
C VAL A 95 -10.09 -8.89 12.46
N HIS A 96 -11.42 -8.79 12.48
CA HIS A 96 -12.13 -7.72 11.78
C HIS A 96 -11.81 -6.32 12.36
N ARG A 97 -11.67 -6.19 13.69
CA ARG A 97 -11.35 -4.92 14.33
C ARG A 97 -9.94 -4.45 14.00
N GLU A 98 -8.98 -5.38 13.96
CA GLU A 98 -7.60 -5.09 13.56
C GLU A 98 -7.52 -4.67 12.08
N GLU A 99 -8.23 -5.37 11.19
CA GLU A 99 -8.28 -5.06 9.77
C GLU A 99 -8.88 -3.67 9.48
N VAL A 100 -9.95 -3.28 10.19
CA VAL A 100 -10.55 -1.93 10.06
C VAL A 100 -9.54 -0.86 10.49
N GLY A 101 -8.86 -1.05 11.62
CA GLY A 101 -7.84 -0.11 12.09
C GLY A 101 -6.65 0.03 11.13
N ILE A 102 -6.26 -1.04 10.43
CA ILE A 102 -5.21 -0.98 9.39
C ILE A 102 -5.69 -0.19 8.17
N LYS A 103 -6.93 -0.39 7.71
CA LYS A 103 -7.49 0.32 6.55
C LYS A 103 -7.57 1.83 6.81
N GLU A 104 -8.01 2.23 8.00
CA GLU A 104 -8.07 3.63 8.41
C GLU A 104 -6.68 4.28 8.42
N LYS A 105 -5.69 3.62 9.02
CA LYS A 105 -4.30 4.08 9.02
C LYS A 105 -3.73 4.21 7.61
N LEU A 106 -4.05 3.26 6.73
CA LEU A 106 -3.60 3.28 5.35
C LEU A 106 -4.16 4.47 4.58
N GLU A 107 -5.46 4.76 4.73
CA GLU A 107 -6.07 5.92 4.06
C GLU A 107 -5.57 7.24 4.63
N ALA A 108 -5.30 7.34 5.95
CA ALA A 108 -4.66 8.50 6.54
C ALA A 108 -3.28 8.75 5.93
N VAL A 109 -2.41 7.74 5.89
CA VAL A 109 -1.08 7.83 5.26
C VAL A 109 -1.19 8.21 3.78
N ARG A 110 -2.18 7.65 3.06
CA ARG A 110 -2.41 7.98 1.64
C ARG A 110 -2.79 9.44 1.44
N MET A 111 -3.62 10.00 2.32
CA MET A 111 -4.04 11.42 2.28
C MET A 111 -2.86 12.35 2.58
N GLU A 112 -2.02 11.99 3.55
CA GLU A 112 -0.79 12.74 3.86
C GLU A 112 0.17 12.73 2.67
N LEU A 113 0.41 11.58 2.05
CA LEU A 113 1.27 11.47 0.86
C LEU A 113 0.75 12.31 -0.31
N LYS A 114 -0.57 12.38 -0.52
CA LYS A 114 -1.17 13.27 -1.54
C LYS A 114 -0.91 14.74 -1.22
N THR A 115 -1.11 15.13 0.04
CA THR A 115 -0.87 16.51 0.49
C THR A 115 0.59 16.91 0.31
N LEU A 116 1.52 16.02 0.69
CA LEU A 116 2.95 16.22 0.51
C LEU A 116 3.32 16.40 -0.97
N ALA A 117 2.74 15.60 -1.87
CA ALA A 117 2.98 15.75 -3.32
C ALA A 117 2.54 17.13 -3.84
N VAL A 118 1.40 17.66 -3.37
CA VAL A 118 0.94 19.01 -3.71
C VAL A 118 1.89 20.07 -3.17
N SER A 119 2.34 19.94 -1.93
CA SER A 119 3.30 20.85 -1.31
C SER A 119 4.64 20.90 -2.05
N ILE A 120 5.17 19.75 -2.50
CA ILE A 120 6.40 19.68 -3.30
C ILE A 120 6.22 20.40 -4.64
N LYS A 121 5.07 20.21 -5.31
CA LYS A 121 4.77 20.92 -6.56
C LYS A 121 4.71 22.44 -6.36
N LYS A 122 4.05 22.90 -5.29
CA LYS A 122 3.99 24.32 -4.94
C LYS A 122 5.38 24.88 -4.63
N PHE A 123 6.20 24.14 -3.90
CA PHE A 123 7.59 24.50 -3.62
C PHE A 123 8.39 24.66 -4.91
N ASN A 124 8.26 23.74 -5.88
CA ASN A 124 8.93 23.85 -7.17
C ASN A 124 8.59 25.17 -7.89
N SER A 125 7.30 25.52 -7.97
CA SER A 125 6.89 26.80 -8.58
C SER A 125 7.38 28.04 -7.82
N GLN A 126 7.51 27.95 -6.49
CA GLN A 126 8.09 29.04 -5.69
C GLN A 126 9.59 29.19 -5.96
N VAL A 127 10.31 28.08 -6.15
CA VAL A 127 11.73 28.08 -6.52
C VAL A 127 11.92 28.69 -7.91
N GLU A 128 11.12 28.29 -8.90
CA GLU A 128 11.15 28.87 -10.25
C GLU A 128 10.97 30.38 -10.22
N ARG A 129 9.95 30.85 -9.49
CA ARG A 129 9.71 32.29 -9.31
C ARG A 129 10.86 33.01 -8.60
N ALA A 130 11.46 32.39 -7.58
CA ALA A 130 12.60 32.99 -6.87
C ALA A 130 13.84 33.13 -7.77
N ILE A 131 13.97 32.30 -8.81
CA ILE A 131 15.03 32.40 -9.82
C ILE A 131 14.70 33.52 -10.82
N GLU A 132 13.42 33.67 -11.20
CA GLU A 132 12.96 34.70 -12.13
C GLU A 132 12.98 36.11 -11.52
N ASP A 133 12.63 36.25 -10.24
CA ASP A 133 12.54 37.52 -9.51
C ASP A 133 13.92 38.11 -9.12
N ILE A 134 15.03 37.60 -9.67
CA ILE A 134 16.38 38.12 -9.39
C ILE A 134 16.53 39.53 -10.01
N PRO A 135 16.86 40.57 -9.21
CA PRO A 135 17.01 41.92 -9.73
C PRO A 135 18.24 42.04 -10.64
N SER A 136 18.21 43.02 -11.57
CA SER A 136 19.32 43.30 -12.49
C SER A 136 20.63 43.67 -11.79
N HIS A 137 20.55 44.18 -10.55
CA HIS A 137 21.69 44.53 -9.72
C HIS A 137 21.64 43.74 -8.39
N PRO A 138 22.07 42.47 -8.38
CA PRO A 138 21.99 41.63 -7.20
C PRO A 138 23.05 42.01 -6.17
N GLY A 139 22.62 42.19 -4.91
CA GLY A 139 23.51 42.37 -3.76
C GLY A 139 23.85 41.07 -3.03
N VAL A 140 24.77 41.14 -2.05
CA VAL A 140 25.24 40.00 -1.23
C VAL A 140 24.11 39.22 -0.56
N TYR A 141 23.02 39.91 -0.18
CA TYR A 141 21.83 39.27 0.38
C TYR A 141 21.21 38.23 -0.58
N HIS A 142 21.05 38.56 -1.85
CA HIS A 142 20.43 37.68 -2.85
C HIS A 142 21.31 36.45 -3.09
N LEU A 143 22.63 36.63 -3.11
CA LEU A 143 23.60 35.54 -3.22
C LEU A 143 23.46 34.56 -2.04
N ASN A 144 23.47 35.08 -0.81
CA ASN A 144 23.34 34.24 0.39
C ASN A 144 21.98 33.53 0.45
N PHE A 145 20.91 34.18 0.00
CA PHE A 145 19.59 33.57 -0.10
C PHE A 145 19.59 32.39 -1.08
N LEU A 146 20.10 32.60 -2.30
CA LEU A 146 20.14 31.55 -3.33
C LEU A 146 21.07 30.40 -2.95
N ASP A 147 22.19 30.68 -2.28
CA ASP A 147 23.11 29.63 -1.81
C ASP A 147 22.46 28.75 -0.73
N ARG A 148 21.73 29.36 0.21
CA ARG A 148 20.91 28.61 1.18
C ARG A 148 19.82 27.79 0.49
N LEU A 149 19.10 28.39 -0.45
CA LEU A 149 18.05 27.71 -1.21
C LEU A 149 18.61 26.52 -1.99
N ARG A 150 19.77 26.68 -2.62
CA ARG A 150 20.50 25.61 -3.30
C ARG A 150 20.81 24.46 -2.35
N GLY A 151 21.32 24.74 -1.14
CA GLY A 151 21.58 23.71 -0.13
C GLY A 151 20.35 22.89 0.23
N ILE A 152 19.20 23.55 0.44
CA ILE A 152 17.91 22.89 0.73
C ILE A 152 17.48 21.99 -0.42
N ILE A 153 17.54 22.50 -1.66
CA ILE A 153 17.14 21.73 -2.86
C ILE A 153 18.05 20.52 -3.07
N MET A 154 19.36 20.65 -2.83
CA MET A 154 20.31 19.53 -2.92
C MET A 154 19.97 18.42 -1.92
N ALA A 155 19.66 18.77 -0.67
CA ALA A 155 19.26 17.80 0.34
C ALA A 155 17.94 17.11 -0.04
N LEU A 156 16.95 17.87 -0.51
CA LEU A 156 15.66 17.35 -0.96
C LEU A 156 15.83 16.38 -2.16
N ARG A 157 16.66 16.76 -3.13
CA ARG A 157 16.96 15.95 -4.31
C ARG A 157 17.49 14.57 -3.93
N ARG A 158 18.46 14.52 -3.00
CA ARG A 158 19.04 13.26 -2.54
C ARG A 158 17.97 12.36 -1.91
N SER A 159 17.13 12.90 -1.03
CA SER A 159 16.02 12.17 -0.41
C SER A 159 15.01 11.64 -1.43
N ILE A 160 14.73 12.39 -2.50
CA ILE A 160 13.84 11.97 -3.59
C ILE A 160 14.47 10.85 -4.42
N GLU A 161 15.75 10.93 -4.76
CA GLU A 161 16.47 9.91 -5.53
C GLU A 161 16.54 8.57 -4.76
N ASP A 162 16.85 8.61 -3.47
CA ASP A 162 16.87 7.44 -2.58
C ASP A 162 15.47 6.80 -2.49
N SER A 163 14.44 7.62 -2.26
CA SER A 163 13.05 7.15 -2.18
C SER A 163 12.52 6.61 -3.51
N GLY A 164 12.91 7.24 -4.62
CA GLY A 164 12.56 6.84 -5.98
C GLY A 164 13.11 5.45 -6.32
N SER A 165 14.34 5.16 -5.89
CA SER A 165 14.96 3.84 -6.05
C SER A 165 14.17 2.75 -5.32
N TRP A 166 13.77 3.01 -4.08
CA TRP A 166 12.92 2.09 -3.31
C TRP A 166 11.55 1.86 -3.98
N LEU A 167 10.90 2.93 -4.44
CA LEU A 167 9.59 2.87 -5.09
C LEU A 167 9.63 2.14 -6.45
N ALA A 168 10.72 2.30 -7.20
CA ALA A 168 10.96 1.59 -8.45
C ALA A 168 11.11 0.07 -8.20
N LEU A 169 11.87 -0.32 -7.18
CA LEU A 169 12.03 -1.72 -6.78
C LEU A 169 10.68 -2.33 -6.35
N TRP A 170 9.92 -1.60 -5.54
CA TRP A 170 8.58 -2.03 -5.11
C TRP A 170 7.65 -2.25 -6.31
N THR A 171 7.60 -1.29 -7.23
CA THR A 171 6.76 -1.35 -8.43
C THR A 171 7.18 -2.48 -9.36
N SER A 172 8.49 -2.69 -9.54
CA SER A 172 9.05 -3.82 -10.31
C SER A 172 8.64 -5.17 -9.72
N ARG A 173 8.76 -5.34 -8.40
CA ARG A 173 8.28 -6.54 -7.70
C ARG A 173 6.78 -6.75 -7.90
N LYS A 174 5.97 -5.70 -7.76
CA LYS A 174 4.52 -5.76 -8.00
C LYS A 174 4.17 -6.17 -9.44
N LYS A 175 4.90 -5.65 -10.44
CA LYS A 175 4.73 -6.04 -11.85
C LYS A 175 5.05 -7.52 -12.07
N LYS A 176 6.16 -8.02 -11.51
CA LYS A 176 6.52 -9.44 -11.56
C LYS A 176 5.45 -10.32 -10.91
N GLN A 177 4.94 -9.94 -9.75
CA GLN A 177 3.84 -10.67 -9.09
C GLN A 177 2.59 -10.72 -9.96
N LYS A 178 2.22 -9.60 -10.60
CA LYS A 178 1.10 -9.57 -11.55
C LYS A 178 1.33 -10.50 -12.74
N TYR A 179 2.53 -10.50 -13.31
CA TYR A 179 2.92 -11.40 -14.40
C TYR A 179 2.78 -12.87 -13.99
N TRP A 180 3.30 -13.25 -12.82
CA TRP A 180 3.16 -14.59 -12.27
C TRP A 180 1.70 -14.98 -12.02
N GLY A 181 0.88 -14.03 -11.56
CA GLY A 181 -0.57 -14.23 -11.43
C GLY A 181 -1.25 -14.54 -12.77
N MET A 182 -0.85 -13.87 -13.85
CA MET A 182 -1.38 -14.15 -15.20
C MET A 182 -0.84 -15.45 -15.78
N TYR A 183 0.44 -15.75 -15.58
CA TYR A 183 1.06 -17.02 -15.96
C TYR A 183 0.34 -18.21 -15.32
N LYS A 184 0.03 -18.13 -14.02
CA LYS A 184 -0.75 -19.18 -13.33
C LYS A 184 -2.16 -19.37 -13.90
N LYS A 185 -2.79 -18.30 -14.43
CA LYS A 185 -4.15 -18.34 -15.00
C LYS A 185 -4.19 -18.87 -16.44
N HIS A 186 -3.25 -18.43 -17.26
CA HIS A 186 -3.25 -18.69 -18.72
C HIS A 186 -2.25 -19.79 -19.14
N GLY A 187 -1.49 -20.33 -18.18
CA GLY A 187 -0.55 -21.42 -18.40
C GLY A 187 0.69 -21.03 -19.20
N THR A 188 1.37 -22.04 -19.71
CA THR A 188 2.65 -21.90 -20.43
C THR A 188 2.51 -21.06 -21.70
N SER A 189 1.36 -21.08 -22.38
CA SER A 189 1.07 -20.27 -23.57
C SER A 189 1.26 -18.76 -23.34
N PHE A 190 0.92 -18.26 -22.16
CA PHE A 190 1.12 -16.85 -21.79
C PHE A 190 2.59 -16.51 -21.50
N GLY A 191 3.37 -17.49 -21.02
CA GLY A 191 4.78 -17.31 -20.70
C GLY A 191 5.72 -17.47 -21.90
N LEU A 192 5.23 -18.00 -23.02
CA LEU A 192 5.97 -18.02 -24.27
C LEU A 192 5.91 -16.60 -24.86
N SER A 193 7.03 -15.88 -24.82
CA SER A 193 7.17 -14.62 -25.56
C SER A 193 6.68 -14.82 -26.99
N SER A 194 5.94 -13.84 -27.54
CA SER A 194 5.32 -13.90 -28.89
C SER A 194 6.25 -14.42 -30.00
N GLU A 195 7.55 -14.25 -29.79
CA GLU A 195 8.66 -14.67 -30.64
C GLU A 195 8.74 -16.20 -30.78
N ARG A 196 8.47 -16.95 -29.71
CA ARG A 196 8.56 -18.41 -29.69
C ARG A 196 7.31 -19.07 -30.30
N ASN A 197 6.12 -18.49 -30.11
CA ASN A 197 4.91 -18.99 -30.74
C ASN A 197 4.98 -18.89 -32.28
N VAL A 198 5.55 -17.79 -32.80
CA VAL A 198 5.78 -17.64 -34.24
C VAL A 198 6.79 -18.69 -34.74
N SER A 199 7.85 -18.96 -33.97
CA SER A 199 8.85 -19.97 -34.35
C SER A 199 8.34 -21.41 -34.27
N THR A 200 7.35 -21.72 -33.44
CA THR A 200 6.72 -23.06 -33.37
C THR A 200 5.55 -23.24 -34.33
N GLN A 201 4.95 -22.15 -34.82
CA GLN A 201 3.81 -22.19 -35.74
C GLN A 201 4.23 -22.12 -37.22
N ALA A 202 5.43 -21.61 -37.51
CA ALA A 202 5.99 -21.56 -38.86
C ALA A 202 6.83 -22.80 -39.24
N GLY A 203 6.73 -23.89 -38.49
CA GLY A 203 7.40 -25.17 -38.74
C GLY A 203 6.44 -26.24 -39.25
#